data_AF-A0A953WQK6-F1
#
_entry.id   AF-A0A953WQK6-F1
#
_cell.length_a   1.000
_cell.length_b   1.000
_cell.length_c   1.000
_cell.angle_alpha   90.00
_cell.angle_beta   90.00
_cell.angle_gamma   90.00
#
_symmetry.space_group_name_H-M   'P 1'
#
loop_
_entity.id
_entity.type
_entity.pdbx_description
1 polymer ?
#
loop_
_entity_poly.entity_id
_entity_poly.type
_entity_poly.pdbx_seq_one_letter_code
_entity_poly.pdbx_strand_id
1 'polypeptide(L)'
;EGVRAASWSYFGHEADRLSKDEIALLIALPQSPEARRPDRHPVAAARARDWVAEKLRRYGVFTDSDVADVASLSVPGRRRDFPDRAWHGTEKVLAEGRWGDVRSTLDAGLQAEVERIAAERAEAEGPDVQVAALVVNIPTRAVRAEVGSASRERPGGWLDLTAQARSPGSTLKPFIYAMAFDDGTAAPDTRVADLPTRFASYQPENFDRMFRGDVRVSDALQHSLNIPAVLMLDKVGPERFAAALALAGARPRISGGADHDAGLAIALGGAGLTARELAVLYAALGDGGIAKPLVWRADEEGVSFETNGKRLVSAESAEEVLDILRKAPTPEGRMPGSLTANAPQIAFKTGTSYGFRDSWAAAVSGQHAIIVWVGRADGAPRPGVTGREAALPILFEIADRVAQHLKDEGDSTLRLSSTPRRRSQGALRSLAEAGPPQILFPPRNAELWAGEVNGHAPRPFVLSGRGEGRLSWYVDGEPCHTDDAGEPVWSPGQPGFYTVTAVDPDGRASRVRVRVVTGPA
;
A
#
# COMPACT_ATOMS: atom_id res chain seq x y z
N GLU A 1 -21.93 32.57 -10.68
CA GLU A 1 -23.33 33.01 -10.88
C GLU A 1 -23.82 32.53 -12.24
N GLY A 2 -25.12 32.31 -12.44
CA GLY A 2 -25.68 31.83 -13.70
C GLY A 2 -26.82 30.83 -13.52
N VAL A 3 -27.54 30.50 -14.62
CA VAL A 3 -28.72 29.63 -14.60
C VAL A 3 -28.43 28.25 -14.01
N ARG A 4 -27.28 27.66 -14.35
CA ARG A 4 -26.85 26.35 -13.83
C ARG A 4 -26.60 26.37 -12.33
N ALA A 5 -25.91 27.39 -11.83
CA ALA A 5 -25.65 27.56 -10.41
C ALA A 5 -26.96 27.80 -9.63
N ALA A 6 -27.88 28.59 -10.18
CA ALA A 6 -29.20 28.79 -9.57
C ALA A 6 -30.04 27.50 -9.57
N SER A 7 -29.99 26.72 -10.66
CA SER A 7 -30.69 25.44 -10.78
C SER A 7 -30.24 24.46 -9.71
N TRP A 8 -28.93 24.26 -9.57
CA TRP A 8 -28.40 23.41 -8.50
C TRP A 8 -28.74 23.95 -7.11
N SER A 9 -28.61 25.26 -6.90
CA SER A 9 -28.79 25.83 -5.56
C SER A 9 -30.26 25.91 -5.12
N TYR A 10 -31.23 26.01 -6.03
CA TYR A 10 -32.64 26.05 -5.66
C TYR A 10 -33.34 24.70 -5.87
N PHE A 11 -33.00 23.97 -6.92
CA PHE A 11 -33.71 22.77 -7.38
C PHE A 11 -32.93 21.46 -7.21
N GLY A 12 -31.60 21.54 -7.11
CA GLY A 12 -30.76 20.37 -6.87
C GLY A 12 -30.55 19.49 -8.11
N HIS A 13 -30.73 20.04 -9.31
CA HIS A 13 -30.44 19.37 -10.58
C HIS A 13 -29.98 20.37 -11.64
N GLU A 14 -29.53 19.83 -12.78
CA GLU A 14 -29.09 20.60 -13.94
C GLU A 14 -30.22 21.43 -14.57
N ALA A 15 -29.81 22.50 -15.26
CA ALA A 15 -30.72 23.48 -15.86
C ALA A 15 -31.51 22.92 -17.07
N ASP A 16 -31.04 21.83 -17.67
CA ASP A 16 -31.72 21.12 -18.77
C ASP A 16 -32.93 20.30 -18.29
N ARG A 17 -33.11 20.15 -16.98
CA ARG A 17 -34.21 19.44 -16.34
C ARG A 17 -35.24 20.35 -15.65
N LEU A 18 -35.14 21.67 -15.84
CA LEU A 18 -36.05 22.62 -15.20
C LEU A 18 -37.50 22.39 -15.62
N SER A 19 -38.40 22.31 -14.64
CA SER A 19 -39.84 22.35 -14.89
C SER A 19 -40.30 23.77 -15.25
N LYS A 20 -41.54 23.90 -15.74
CA LYS A 20 -42.08 25.19 -16.19
C LYS A 20 -42.13 26.25 -15.08
N ASP A 21 -42.42 25.85 -13.85
CA ASP A 21 -42.44 26.75 -12.68
C ASP A 21 -41.04 27.19 -12.28
N GLU A 22 -40.06 26.30 -12.37
CA GLU A 22 -38.65 26.57 -12.11
C GLU A 22 -38.07 27.52 -13.16
N ILE A 23 -38.38 27.30 -14.44
CA ILE A 23 -38.03 28.22 -15.55
C ILE A 23 -38.62 29.60 -15.29
N ALA A 24 -39.92 29.68 -15.00
CA ALA A 24 -40.60 30.95 -14.73
C ALA A 24 -39.99 31.67 -13.52
N LEU A 25 -39.62 30.93 -12.47
CA LEU A 25 -38.97 31.48 -11.29
C LEU A 25 -37.58 32.02 -11.62
N LEU A 26 -36.73 31.26 -12.31
CA LEU A 26 -35.38 31.70 -12.67
C LEU A 26 -35.36 32.89 -13.64
N ILE A 27 -36.38 33.05 -14.48
CA ILE A 27 -36.56 34.26 -15.31
C ILE A 27 -36.97 35.46 -14.44
N ALA A 28 -37.72 35.24 -13.35
CA ALA A 28 -38.23 36.29 -12.48
C ALA A 28 -37.16 36.87 -11.53
N LEU A 29 -36.15 36.09 -11.14
CA LEU A 29 -35.14 36.48 -10.14
C LEU A 29 -34.22 37.64 -10.57
N PRO A 30 -33.60 37.67 -11.78
CA PRO A 30 -32.54 38.63 -12.11
C PRO A 30 -32.94 40.11 -12.03
N GLN A 31 -34.23 40.42 -12.17
CA GLN A 31 -34.72 41.80 -12.05
C GLN A 31 -34.64 42.37 -10.63
N SER A 32 -34.73 41.51 -9.61
CA SER A 32 -34.66 41.95 -8.21
C SER A 32 -34.18 40.78 -7.35
N PRO A 33 -32.90 40.36 -7.51
CA PRO A 33 -32.42 39.08 -7.02
C PRO A 33 -32.57 38.95 -5.51
N GLU A 34 -32.30 40.01 -4.73
CA GLU A 34 -32.47 40.01 -3.28
C GLU A 34 -33.93 40.05 -2.84
N ALA A 35 -34.76 40.94 -3.41
CA ALA A 35 -36.16 41.08 -3.00
C ALA A 35 -37.05 39.90 -3.42
N ARG A 36 -36.62 39.12 -4.43
CA ARG A 36 -37.32 37.95 -4.95
C ARG A 36 -36.66 36.63 -4.58
N ARG A 37 -35.71 36.63 -3.64
CA ARG A 37 -35.07 35.40 -3.15
C ARG A 37 -36.13 34.44 -2.61
N PRO A 38 -36.33 33.26 -3.21
CA PRO A 38 -37.41 32.36 -2.80
C PRO A 38 -37.19 31.80 -1.38
N ASP A 39 -35.93 31.65 -0.95
CA ASP A 39 -35.54 31.20 0.39
C ASP A 39 -35.77 32.25 1.50
N ARG A 40 -35.96 33.52 1.14
CA ARG A 40 -36.16 34.62 2.12
C ARG A 40 -37.52 35.33 1.99
N HIS A 41 -38.01 35.44 0.75
CA HIS A 41 -39.22 36.18 0.38
C HIS A 41 -40.13 35.30 -0.51
N PRO A 42 -40.61 34.14 -0.03
CA PRO A 42 -41.33 33.17 -0.85
C PRO A 42 -42.59 33.73 -1.50
N VAL A 43 -43.32 34.61 -0.81
CA VAL A 43 -44.53 35.27 -1.34
C VAL A 43 -44.19 36.19 -2.51
N ALA A 44 -43.13 37.01 -2.38
CA ALA A 44 -42.69 37.91 -3.43
C ALA A 44 -42.14 37.13 -4.64
N ALA A 45 -41.40 36.05 -4.38
CA ALA A 45 -40.87 35.15 -5.41
C ALA A 45 -41.98 34.43 -6.18
N ALA A 46 -42.97 33.87 -5.48
CA ALA A 46 -44.13 33.21 -6.10
C ALA A 46 -44.93 34.18 -6.98
N ARG A 47 -45.24 35.37 -6.47
CA ARG A 47 -45.93 36.41 -7.26
C ARG A 47 -45.14 36.79 -8.52
N ALA A 48 -43.82 36.88 -8.43
CA ALA A 48 -42.97 37.21 -9.57
C ALA A 48 -42.91 36.05 -10.60
N ARG A 49 -42.82 34.80 -10.13
CA ARG A 49 -42.90 33.59 -10.97
C ARG A 49 -44.22 33.52 -11.72
N ASP A 50 -45.35 33.68 -11.02
CA ASP A 50 -46.69 33.56 -11.61
C ASP A 50 -46.91 34.67 -12.66
N TRP A 51 -46.40 35.88 -12.40
CA TRP A 51 -46.41 36.97 -13.38
C TRP A 51 -45.59 36.64 -14.64
N VAL A 52 -44.43 35.97 -14.48
CA VAL A 52 -43.64 35.49 -15.64
C VAL A 52 -44.39 34.40 -16.40
N ALA A 53 -45.01 33.44 -15.72
CA ALA A 53 -45.78 32.37 -16.35
C ALA A 53 -46.92 32.95 -17.22
N GLU A 54 -47.67 33.91 -16.70
CA GLU A 54 -48.73 34.61 -17.45
C GLU A 54 -48.16 35.41 -18.64
N LYS A 55 -46.95 35.96 -18.51
CA LYS A 55 -46.25 36.62 -19.62
C LYS A 55 -45.85 35.63 -20.71
N LEU A 56 -45.31 34.46 -20.35
CA LEU A 56 -44.94 33.39 -21.28
C LEU A 56 -46.16 32.82 -22.00
N ARG A 57 -47.31 32.73 -21.32
CA ARG A 57 -48.60 32.37 -21.92
C ARG A 57 -49.01 33.32 -23.04
N ARG A 58 -48.92 34.64 -22.79
CA ARG A 58 -49.24 35.66 -23.81
C ARG A 58 -48.33 35.61 -25.05
N TYR A 59 -47.12 35.09 -24.91
CA TYR A 59 -46.20 34.86 -26.03
C TYR A 59 -46.39 33.49 -26.71
N GLY A 60 -47.37 32.68 -26.26
CA GLY A 60 -47.63 31.35 -26.80
C GLY A 60 -46.61 30.29 -26.41
N VAL A 61 -45.76 30.56 -25.41
CA VAL A 61 -44.77 29.60 -24.91
C VAL A 61 -45.39 28.64 -23.89
N PHE A 62 -46.27 29.15 -23.03
CA PHE A 62 -47.03 28.36 -22.04
C PHE A 62 -48.51 28.27 -22.44
N THR A 63 -49.18 27.18 -22.07
CA THR A 63 -50.63 27.02 -22.20
C THR A 63 -51.36 27.56 -20.96
N ASP A 64 -52.69 27.70 -21.02
CA ASP A 64 -53.50 28.04 -19.83
C ASP A 64 -53.34 26.98 -18.71
N SER A 65 -53.23 25.69 -19.09
CA SER A 65 -52.97 24.59 -18.16
C SER A 65 -51.63 24.76 -17.45
N ASP A 66 -50.58 25.15 -18.18
CA ASP A 66 -49.25 25.35 -17.59
C ASP A 66 -49.25 26.46 -16.55
N VAL A 67 -49.97 27.57 -16.80
CA VAL A 67 -50.06 28.67 -15.83
C VAL A 67 -50.80 28.23 -14.58
N ALA A 68 -51.87 27.44 -14.72
CA ALA A 68 -52.59 26.87 -13.59
C ALA A 68 -51.69 25.92 -12.77
N ASP A 69 -50.92 25.06 -13.45
CA ASP A 69 -49.97 24.15 -12.81
C ASP A 69 -48.89 24.92 -12.06
N VAL A 70 -48.26 25.91 -12.69
CA VAL A 70 -47.24 26.76 -12.07
C VAL A 70 -47.77 27.45 -10.81
N ALA A 71 -48.98 28.02 -10.88
CA ALA A 71 -49.61 28.72 -9.75
C ALA A 71 -49.93 27.77 -8.58
N SER A 72 -50.15 26.48 -8.85
CA SER A 72 -50.41 25.46 -7.82
C SER A 72 -49.15 25.02 -7.05
N LEU A 73 -47.96 25.21 -7.64
CA LEU A 73 -46.69 24.77 -7.08
C LEU A 73 -46.10 25.80 -6.09
N SER A 74 -45.40 25.32 -5.06
CA SER A 74 -44.67 26.17 -4.11
C SER A 74 -43.28 26.54 -4.64
N VAL A 75 -42.80 27.76 -4.34
CA VAL A 75 -41.40 28.13 -4.59
C VAL A 75 -40.46 27.47 -3.57
N PRO A 76 -39.15 27.27 -3.90
CA PRO A 76 -38.18 26.67 -2.99
C PRO A 76 -38.00 27.50 -1.71
N GLY A 77 -38.28 26.88 -0.56
CA GLY A 77 -38.17 27.56 0.74
C GLY A 77 -36.75 27.60 1.32
N ARG A 78 -35.77 26.96 0.69
CA ARG A 78 -34.36 26.99 1.10
C ARG A 78 -33.43 26.81 -0.08
N ARG A 79 -32.19 27.26 0.07
CA ARG A 79 -31.11 26.85 -0.82
C ARG A 79 -30.63 25.45 -0.45
N ARG A 80 -30.25 24.69 -1.48
CA ARG A 80 -29.58 23.41 -1.41
C ARG A 80 -28.08 23.64 -1.53
N ASP A 81 -27.31 22.81 -0.83
CA ASP A 81 -25.87 22.77 -0.96
C ASP A 81 -25.50 22.25 -2.35
N PHE A 82 -24.40 22.75 -2.89
CA PHE A 82 -23.85 22.20 -4.13
C PHE A 82 -23.38 20.77 -3.87
N PRO A 83 -23.52 19.87 -4.86
CA PRO A 83 -22.90 18.55 -4.77
C PRO A 83 -21.40 18.71 -4.52
N ASP A 84 -20.93 18.19 -3.38
CA ASP A 84 -19.52 18.25 -2.96
C ASP A 84 -18.94 16.84 -2.88
N ARG A 85 -19.11 16.07 -3.96
CA ARG A 85 -18.53 14.73 -4.10
C ARG A 85 -17.15 14.82 -4.74
N ALA A 86 -16.30 13.86 -4.45
CA ALA A 86 -14.99 13.70 -5.06
C ALA A 86 -14.15 14.98 -5.03
N TRP A 87 -14.15 15.72 -3.92
CA TRP A 87 -13.60 17.08 -3.96
C TRP A 87 -12.12 17.13 -4.34
N HIS A 88 -11.33 16.14 -3.90
CA HIS A 88 -9.93 16.00 -4.27
C HIS A 88 -9.76 15.66 -5.75
N GLY A 89 -10.53 14.69 -6.26
CA GLY A 89 -10.51 14.33 -7.68
C GLY A 89 -11.00 15.46 -8.59
N THR A 90 -11.99 16.22 -8.15
CA THR A 90 -12.50 17.40 -8.86
C THR A 90 -11.44 18.48 -8.94
N GLU A 91 -10.76 18.80 -7.82
CA GLU A 91 -9.64 19.74 -7.81
C GLU A 91 -8.53 19.27 -8.76
N LYS A 92 -8.17 17.99 -8.72
CA LYS A 92 -7.13 17.42 -9.59
C LYS A 92 -7.50 17.52 -11.08
N VAL A 93 -8.75 17.27 -11.45
CA VAL A 93 -9.25 17.39 -12.83
C VAL A 93 -9.21 18.85 -13.31
N LEU A 94 -9.49 19.81 -12.42
CA LEU A 94 -9.56 21.24 -12.74
C LEU A 94 -8.20 21.95 -12.72
N ALA A 95 -7.22 21.44 -11.97
CA ALA A 95 -5.91 22.07 -11.77
C ALA A 95 -5.11 22.34 -13.08
N GLU A 96 -5.51 21.74 -14.20
CA GLU A 96 -4.84 21.88 -15.50
C GLU A 96 -5.38 23.04 -16.35
N GLY A 97 -6.06 24.01 -15.74
CA GLY A 97 -6.39 25.30 -16.37
C GLY A 97 -7.48 25.23 -17.45
N ARG A 98 -8.25 24.13 -17.49
CA ARG A 98 -9.41 24.01 -18.39
C ARG A 98 -10.63 24.69 -17.79
N TRP A 99 -11.39 25.35 -18.65
CA TRP A 99 -12.62 26.05 -18.32
C TRP A 99 -13.80 25.33 -18.99
N GLY A 100 -14.93 25.21 -18.30
CA GLY A 100 -16.15 24.58 -18.83
C GLY A 100 -16.40 23.17 -18.28
N ASP A 101 -17.21 22.40 -19.01
CA ASP A 101 -17.59 21.04 -18.60
C ASP A 101 -16.45 20.06 -18.87
N VAL A 102 -15.90 19.51 -17.79
CA VAL A 102 -14.85 18.50 -17.84
C VAL A 102 -15.41 17.16 -17.39
N ARG A 103 -15.30 16.14 -18.24
CA ARG A 103 -15.70 14.77 -17.90
C ARG A 103 -14.51 14.03 -17.29
N SER A 104 -14.63 13.67 -16.00
CA SER A 104 -13.63 12.87 -15.31
C SER A 104 -13.78 11.37 -15.61
N THR A 105 -12.79 10.58 -15.19
CA THR A 105 -12.82 9.10 -15.22
C THR A 105 -13.47 8.47 -14.00
N LEU A 106 -13.86 9.29 -13.00
CA LEU A 106 -14.40 8.83 -11.74
C LEU A 106 -15.77 8.18 -11.95
N ASP A 107 -15.98 7.00 -11.37
CA ASP A 107 -17.30 6.38 -11.30
C ASP A 107 -18.04 6.96 -10.09
N ALA A 108 -19.16 7.65 -10.35
CA ALA A 108 -19.87 8.38 -9.30
C ALA A 108 -20.47 7.47 -8.22
N GLY A 109 -20.82 6.23 -8.55
CA GLY A 109 -21.36 5.26 -7.60
C GLY A 109 -20.27 4.70 -6.69
N LEU A 110 -19.18 4.23 -7.30
CA LEU A 110 -18.01 3.71 -6.59
C LEU A 110 -17.39 4.80 -5.72
N GLN A 111 -17.22 6.02 -6.24
CA GLN A 111 -16.68 7.14 -5.48
C GLN A 111 -17.48 7.40 -4.20
N ALA A 112 -18.81 7.42 -4.28
CA ALA A 112 -19.68 7.64 -3.12
C ALA A 112 -19.54 6.51 -2.08
N GLU A 113 -19.41 5.25 -2.52
CA GLU A 113 -19.15 4.12 -1.62
C GLU A 113 -17.77 4.21 -0.95
N VAL A 114 -16.72 4.56 -1.70
CA VAL A 114 -15.36 4.68 -1.15
C VAL A 114 -15.27 5.86 -0.16
N GLU A 115 -15.93 6.98 -0.43
CA GLU A 115 -16.05 8.10 0.52
C GLU A 115 -16.75 7.69 1.81
N ARG A 116 -17.87 6.96 1.70
CA ARG A 116 -18.61 6.43 2.84
C ARG A 116 -17.74 5.48 3.68
N ILE A 117 -17.06 4.53 3.04
CA ILE A 117 -16.15 3.58 3.71
C ILE A 117 -15.04 4.35 4.43
N ALA A 118 -14.41 5.32 3.76
CA ALA A 118 -13.34 6.12 4.35
C ALA A 118 -13.81 6.90 5.59
N ALA A 119 -15.00 7.53 5.52
CA ALA A 119 -15.59 8.26 6.64
C ALA A 119 -15.90 7.35 7.84
N GLU A 120 -16.59 6.23 7.61
CA GLU A 120 -16.94 5.26 8.66
C GLU A 120 -15.71 4.66 9.34
N ARG A 121 -14.68 4.33 8.55
CA ARG A 121 -13.44 3.73 9.05
C ARG A 121 -12.59 4.73 9.81
N ALA A 122 -12.48 5.97 9.32
CA ALA A 122 -11.81 7.03 10.05
C ALA A 122 -12.50 7.31 11.39
N GLU A 123 -13.84 7.31 11.44
CA GLU A 123 -14.59 7.51 12.67
C GLU A 123 -14.34 6.39 13.69
N ALA A 124 -14.36 5.13 13.24
CA ALA A 124 -14.08 3.98 14.09
C ALA A 124 -12.65 3.97 14.66
N GLU A 125 -11.68 4.50 13.90
CA GLU A 125 -10.26 4.56 14.30
C GLU A 125 -9.91 5.74 15.21
N GLY A 126 -10.74 6.79 15.24
CA GLY A 126 -10.61 7.94 16.14
C GLY A 126 -10.51 9.31 15.45
N PRO A 127 -10.69 10.41 16.19
CA PRO A 127 -11.02 11.75 15.66
C PRO A 127 -9.95 12.37 14.74
N ASP A 128 -8.68 12.04 14.97
CA ASP A 128 -7.55 12.59 14.20
C ASP A 128 -7.10 11.68 13.04
N VAL A 129 -7.79 10.55 12.84
CA VAL A 129 -7.46 9.58 11.80
C VAL A 129 -8.08 10.01 10.49
N GLN A 130 -7.29 9.86 9.43
CA GLN A 130 -7.67 10.03 8.05
C GLN A 130 -7.51 8.71 7.31
N VAL A 131 -8.38 8.50 6.33
CA VAL A 131 -8.30 7.42 5.36
C VAL A 131 -8.17 8.06 3.99
N ALA A 132 -7.22 7.56 3.20
CA ALA A 132 -7.08 7.91 1.80
C ALA A 132 -7.12 6.63 0.96
N ALA A 133 -7.78 6.70 -0.20
CA ALA A 133 -7.92 5.57 -1.09
C ALA A 133 -7.88 6.00 -2.56
N LEU A 134 -7.34 5.13 -3.40
CA LEU A 134 -7.27 5.34 -4.84
C LEU A 134 -7.57 4.02 -5.57
N VAL A 135 -8.47 4.05 -6.54
CA VAL A 135 -8.81 2.93 -7.41
C VAL A 135 -8.48 3.30 -8.85
N VAL A 136 -7.64 2.48 -9.49
CA VAL A 136 -7.12 2.74 -10.84
C VAL A 136 -7.45 1.56 -11.74
N ASN A 137 -8.07 1.83 -12.89
CA ASN A 137 -8.19 0.85 -13.97
C ASN A 137 -6.80 0.62 -14.58
N ILE A 138 -6.37 -0.64 -14.64
CA ILE A 138 -5.03 -0.99 -15.08
C ILE A 138 -4.84 -0.67 -16.57
N PRO A 139 -5.60 -1.23 -17.53
CA PRO A 139 -5.33 -0.99 -18.95
C PRO A 139 -5.22 0.49 -19.36
N THR A 140 -6.13 1.33 -18.84
CA THR A 140 -6.24 2.73 -19.26
C THR A 140 -5.62 3.72 -18.28
N ARG A 141 -5.21 3.27 -17.09
CA ARG A 141 -4.76 4.10 -15.95
C ARG A 141 -5.78 5.11 -15.45
N ALA A 142 -7.03 4.95 -15.85
CA ALA A 142 -8.11 5.81 -15.42
C ALA A 142 -8.38 5.65 -13.93
N VAL A 143 -8.40 6.78 -13.21
CA VAL A 143 -8.75 6.83 -11.80
C VAL A 143 -10.26 6.73 -11.69
N ARG A 144 -10.74 5.63 -11.11
CA ARG A 144 -12.17 5.32 -10.94
C ARG A 144 -12.73 5.85 -9.63
N ALA A 145 -11.90 5.93 -8.60
CA ALA A 145 -12.24 6.58 -7.34
C ALA A 145 -10.99 7.18 -6.70
N GLU A 146 -11.12 8.36 -6.11
CA GLU A 146 -10.07 9.05 -5.37
C GLU A 146 -10.63 9.72 -4.12
N VAL A 147 -10.16 9.25 -2.97
CA VAL A 147 -10.46 9.83 -1.66
C VAL A 147 -9.14 10.26 -1.05
N GLY A 148 -8.86 11.57 -1.09
CA GLY A 148 -7.68 12.18 -0.47
C GLY A 148 -7.76 12.29 1.05
N SER A 149 -8.94 12.24 1.64
CA SER A 149 -9.19 12.34 3.08
C SER A 149 -10.60 11.86 3.39
N ALA A 150 -10.86 11.49 4.65
CA ALA A 150 -12.13 10.88 5.05
C ALA A 150 -13.29 11.88 5.15
N SER A 151 -13.03 13.12 5.59
CA SER A 151 -14.01 14.20 5.67
C SER A 151 -13.31 15.55 5.84
N ARG A 152 -13.86 16.61 5.23
CA ARG A 152 -13.40 18.00 5.39
C ARG A 152 -13.52 18.55 6.80
N GLU A 153 -14.41 17.96 7.61
CA GLU A 153 -14.63 18.37 9.01
C GLU A 153 -13.57 17.80 9.96
N ARG A 154 -12.78 16.83 9.50
CA ARG A 154 -11.71 16.22 10.30
C ARG A 154 -10.40 16.99 10.18
N PRO A 155 -9.50 16.92 11.19
CA PRO A 155 -8.17 17.50 11.10
C PRO A 155 -7.38 17.00 9.88
N GLY A 156 -6.94 17.93 9.03
CA GLY A 156 -6.26 17.59 7.77
C GLY A 156 -7.19 17.10 6.65
N GLY A 157 -8.52 17.22 6.81
CA GLY A 157 -9.53 16.81 5.84
C GLY A 157 -9.50 17.56 4.51
N TRP A 158 -8.89 18.75 4.48
CA TRP A 158 -8.69 19.52 3.25
C TRP A 158 -7.42 19.12 2.49
N LEU A 159 -6.55 18.31 3.09
CA LEU A 159 -5.34 17.83 2.42
C LEU A 159 -5.69 16.63 1.55
N ASP A 160 -5.24 16.67 0.30
CA ASP A 160 -5.22 15.48 -0.53
C ASP A 160 -4.04 14.59 -0.13
N LEU A 161 -4.30 13.64 0.78
CA LEU A 161 -3.30 12.72 1.31
C LEU A 161 -2.88 11.66 0.28
N THR A 162 -3.62 11.49 -0.83
CA THR A 162 -3.13 10.63 -1.94
C THR A 162 -1.94 11.24 -2.67
N ALA A 163 -1.81 12.57 -2.60
CA ALA A 163 -0.73 13.35 -3.20
C ALA A 163 0.39 13.71 -2.21
N GLN A 164 0.24 13.39 -0.92
CA GLN A 164 1.27 13.66 0.09
C GLN A 164 2.25 12.51 0.20
N ALA A 165 3.55 12.83 0.18
CA ALA A 165 4.59 11.82 0.33
C ALA A 165 4.65 11.34 1.78
N ARG A 166 4.66 10.02 1.95
CA ARG A 166 4.72 9.32 3.23
C ARG A 166 5.65 8.12 3.11
N SER A 167 6.10 7.58 4.23
CA SER A 167 6.85 6.34 4.20
C SER A 167 5.94 5.20 3.71
N PRO A 168 6.27 4.52 2.59
CA PRO A 168 5.46 3.46 2.01
C PRO A 168 5.59 2.13 2.80
N GLY A 169 6.49 2.08 3.79
CA GLY A 169 6.81 0.88 4.55
C GLY A 169 7.16 -0.30 3.63
N SER A 170 6.61 -1.47 3.94
CA SER A 170 6.85 -2.71 3.19
C SER A 170 6.11 -2.83 1.84
N THR A 171 5.38 -1.80 1.39
CA THR A 171 4.67 -1.86 0.09
C THR A 171 5.61 -1.89 -1.12
N LEU A 172 6.89 -1.56 -0.94
CA LEU A 172 7.92 -1.60 -1.99
C LEU A 172 8.57 -2.97 -2.20
N LYS A 173 8.43 -3.90 -1.24
CA LYS A 173 9.06 -5.22 -1.31
C LYS A 173 8.72 -6.00 -2.59
N PRO A 174 7.47 -6.02 -3.09
CA PRO A 174 7.15 -6.71 -4.35
C PRO A 174 8.08 -6.34 -5.51
N PHE A 175 8.45 -5.07 -5.63
CA PHE A 175 9.31 -4.58 -6.72
C PHE A 175 10.78 -4.96 -6.52
N ILE A 176 11.24 -5.04 -5.26
CA ILE A 176 12.58 -5.55 -4.95
C ILE A 176 12.71 -7.01 -5.40
N TYR A 177 11.72 -7.83 -5.05
CA TYR A 177 11.71 -9.24 -5.46
C TYR A 177 11.55 -9.38 -6.98
N ALA A 178 10.67 -8.61 -7.62
CA ALA A 178 10.50 -8.65 -9.06
C ALA A 178 11.79 -8.29 -9.81
N MET A 179 12.55 -7.29 -9.35
CA MET A 179 13.85 -6.96 -9.94
C MET A 179 14.90 -8.04 -9.67
N ALA A 180 14.91 -8.65 -8.48
CA ALA A 180 15.79 -9.78 -8.18
C ALA A 180 15.50 -11.01 -9.06
N PHE A 181 14.23 -11.21 -9.42
CA PHE A 181 13.79 -12.26 -10.37
C PHE A 181 14.23 -11.93 -11.80
N ASP A 182 14.08 -10.67 -12.24
CA ASP A 182 14.57 -10.21 -13.55
C ASP A 182 16.08 -10.41 -13.72
N ASP A 183 16.84 -10.18 -12.65
CA ASP A 183 18.30 -10.37 -12.63
C ASP A 183 18.69 -11.85 -12.59
N GLY A 184 17.75 -12.76 -12.33
CA GLY A 184 18.01 -14.18 -12.08
C GLY A 184 18.77 -14.43 -10.77
N THR A 185 18.85 -13.44 -9.87
CA THR A 185 19.52 -13.56 -8.57
C THR A 185 18.69 -14.37 -7.57
N ALA A 186 17.37 -14.32 -7.73
CA ALA A 186 16.43 -15.11 -6.96
C ALA A 186 15.30 -15.64 -7.85
N ALA A 187 14.59 -16.63 -7.35
CA ALA A 187 13.32 -17.14 -7.85
C ALA A 187 12.40 -17.37 -6.63
N PRO A 188 11.09 -17.60 -6.83
CA PRO A 188 10.16 -17.81 -5.72
C PRO A 188 10.57 -18.90 -4.72
N ASP A 189 11.22 -19.97 -5.19
CA ASP A 189 11.66 -21.12 -4.41
C ASP A 189 13.08 -21.00 -3.84
N THR A 190 13.83 -19.95 -4.21
CA THR A 190 15.16 -19.65 -3.66
C THR A 190 15.07 -19.54 -2.14
N ARG A 191 16.03 -20.16 -1.45
CA ARG A 191 16.15 -20.07 0.01
C ARG A 191 17.04 -18.90 0.41
N VAL A 192 16.58 -18.16 1.41
CA VAL A 192 17.27 -16.99 1.96
C VAL A 192 17.23 -17.05 3.48
N ALA A 193 18.34 -16.66 4.11
CA ALA A 193 18.45 -16.66 5.55
C ALA A 193 17.76 -15.43 6.16
N ASP A 194 16.79 -15.68 7.04
CA ASP A 194 16.17 -14.70 7.92
C ASP A 194 16.84 -14.78 9.31
N LEU A 195 18.06 -14.23 9.39
CA LEU A 195 18.93 -14.25 10.56
C LEU A 195 19.46 -12.84 10.84
N PRO A 196 19.89 -12.53 12.09
CA PRO A 196 20.51 -11.24 12.39
C PRO A 196 21.67 -10.95 11.44
N THR A 197 21.50 -9.95 10.57
CA THR A 197 22.48 -9.62 9.53
C THR A 197 22.82 -8.14 9.62
N ARG A 198 24.12 -7.82 9.49
CA ARG A 198 24.60 -6.44 9.44
C ARG A 198 25.07 -6.11 8.02
N PHE A 199 24.62 -4.97 7.53
CA PHE A 199 24.99 -4.38 6.25
C PHE A 199 25.81 -3.13 6.53
N ALA A 200 27.12 -3.26 6.62
CA ALA A 200 28.00 -2.22 7.16
C ALA A 200 27.50 -1.72 8.53
N SER A 201 27.07 -0.46 8.65
CA SER A 201 26.54 0.13 9.88
C SER A 201 25.04 -0.10 10.09
N TYR A 202 24.33 -0.64 9.10
CA TYR A 202 22.87 -0.83 9.12
C TYR A 202 22.50 -2.25 9.57
N GLN A 203 21.66 -2.38 10.59
CA GLN A 203 21.16 -3.65 11.10
C GLN A 203 19.62 -3.63 11.11
N PRO A 204 18.95 -4.19 10.09
CA PRO A 204 17.50 -4.28 10.07
C PRO A 204 17.01 -5.36 11.04
N GLU A 205 15.84 -5.13 11.63
CA GLU A 205 15.10 -6.13 12.41
C GLU A 205 13.79 -6.47 11.69
N ASN A 206 13.31 -7.71 11.86
CA ASN A 206 11.93 -8.05 11.48
C ASN A 206 10.93 -7.31 12.35
N PHE A 207 9.73 -7.10 11.81
CA PHE A 207 8.68 -6.36 12.50
C PHE A 207 8.28 -7.00 13.84
N ASP A 208 8.23 -8.33 13.90
CA ASP A 208 7.95 -9.11 15.10
C ASP A 208 9.21 -9.43 15.93
N ARG A 209 10.39 -8.98 15.48
CA ARG A 209 11.70 -9.29 16.05
C ARG A 209 12.01 -10.79 16.18
N MET A 210 11.31 -11.63 15.41
CA MET A 210 11.56 -13.07 15.34
C MET A 210 12.34 -13.41 14.08
N PHE A 211 13.23 -14.39 14.19
CA PHE A 211 14.02 -14.92 13.08
C PHE A 211 13.51 -16.30 12.70
N ARG A 212 13.33 -16.56 11.41
CA ARG A 212 12.74 -17.80 10.89
C ARG A 212 13.77 -18.74 10.25
N GLY A 213 15.06 -18.40 10.30
CA GLY A 213 16.11 -19.22 9.71
C GLY A 213 16.01 -19.23 8.17
N ASP A 214 16.21 -20.39 7.54
CA ASP A 214 16.20 -20.50 6.07
C ASP A 214 14.77 -20.60 5.52
N VAL A 215 14.26 -19.50 4.95
CA VAL A 215 12.92 -19.38 4.37
C VAL A 215 12.97 -19.32 2.83
N ARG A 216 11.87 -19.66 2.14
CA ARG A 216 11.76 -19.38 0.70
C ARG A 216 11.48 -17.90 0.48
N VAL A 217 11.92 -17.38 -0.66
CA VAL A 217 11.61 -16.01 -1.07
C VAL A 217 10.10 -15.77 -1.15
N SER A 218 9.33 -16.74 -1.65
CA SER A 218 7.86 -16.68 -1.65
C SER A 218 7.29 -16.44 -0.26
N ASP A 219 7.77 -17.20 0.73
CA ASP A 219 7.28 -17.17 2.11
C ASP A 219 7.72 -15.87 2.78
N ALA A 220 8.96 -15.43 2.51
CA ALA A 220 9.49 -14.17 3.00
C ALA A 220 8.67 -12.97 2.53
N LEU A 221 8.24 -12.95 1.26
CA LEU A 221 7.40 -11.88 0.72
C LEU A 221 5.96 -11.96 1.29
N GLN A 222 5.36 -13.14 1.37
CA GLN A 222 4.02 -13.35 1.96
C GLN A 222 3.94 -12.91 3.41
N HIS A 223 4.95 -13.24 4.21
CA HIS A 223 5.06 -12.84 5.61
C HIS A 223 5.73 -11.46 5.78
N SER A 224 6.11 -10.81 4.69
CA SER A 224 6.70 -9.47 4.68
C SER A 224 7.94 -9.34 5.57
N LEU A 225 8.84 -10.33 5.55
CA LEU A 225 10.08 -10.33 6.35
C LEU A 225 11.01 -9.21 5.88
N ASN A 226 11.68 -8.54 6.81
CA ASN A 226 12.51 -7.37 6.52
C ASN A 226 13.89 -7.79 6.01
N ILE A 227 14.51 -8.78 6.66
CA ILE A 227 15.90 -9.15 6.39
C ILE A 227 16.06 -9.74 4.98
N PRO A 228 15.25 -10.73 4.54
CA PRO A 228 15.27 -11.19 3.15
C PRO A 228 15.08 -10.07 2.12
N ALA A 229 14.20 -9.11 2.37
CA ALA A 229 13.97 -8.01 1.45
C ALA A 229 15.19 -7.08 1.34
N VAL A 230 15.85 -6.80 2.46
CA VAL A 230 17.09 -6.00 2.47
C VAL A 230 18.23 -6.77 1.77
N LEU A 231 18.35 -8.09 2.00
CA LEU A 231 19.32 -8.94 1.28
C LEU A 231 19.11 -8.89 -0.23
N MET A 232 17.86 -8.99 -0.70
CA MET A 232 17.56 -8.89 -2.13
C MET A 232 17.87 -7.50 -2.68
N LEU A 233 17.54 -6.44 -1.94
CA LEU A 233 17.85 -5.08 -2.36
C LEU A 233 19.36 -4.82 -2.46
N ASP A 234 20.15 -5.36 -1.54
CA ASP A 234 21.61 -5.27 -1.56
C ASP A 234 22.19 -5.90 -2.84
N LYS A 235 21.61 -7.02 -3.29
CA LYS A 235 21.98 -7.65 -4.57
C LYS A 235 21.50 -6.87 -5.80
N VAL A 236 20.28 -6.34 -5.77
CA VAL A 236 19.71 -5.54 -6.87
C VAL A 236 20.44 -4.20 -7.03
N GLY A 237 20.91 -3.63 -5.92
CA GLY A 237 21.48 -2.29 -5.83
C GLY A 237 20.41 -1.24 -5.50
N PRO A 238 20.50 -0.52 -4.37
CA PRO A 238 19.47 0.43 -3.95
C PRO A 238 19.35 1.66 -4.87
N GLU A 239 20.45 2.13 -5.47
CA GLU A 239 20.43 3.21 -6.47
C GLU A 239 19.70 2.79 -7.75
N ARG A 240 19.99 1.59 -8.25
CA ARG A 240 19.31 1.04 -9.43
C ARG A 240 17.82 0.85 -9.17
N PHE A 241 17.46 0.37 -7.97
CA PHE A 241 16.08 0.25 -7.54
C PHE A 241 15.38 1.62 -7.54
N ALA A 242 15.97 2.64 -6.89
CA ALA A 242 15.41 3.98 -6.85
C ALA A 242 15.28 4.62 -8.25
N ALA A 243 16.26 4.42 -9.12
CA ALA A 243 16.23 4.89 -10.50
C ALA A 243 15.12 4.21 -11.31
N ALA A 244 14.91 2.90 -11.16
CA ALA A 244 13.83 2.16 -11.81
C ALA A 244 12.45 2.69 -11.37
N LEU A 245 12.25 2.91 -10.07
CA LEU A 245 11.02 3.51 -9.55
C LEU A 245 10.80 4.94 -10.10
N ALA A 246 11.86 5.75 -10.15
CA ALA A 246 11.77 7.11 -10.70
C ALA A 246 11.42 7.12 -12.20
N LEU A 247 12.01 6.23 -13.00
CA LEU A 247 11.69 6.06 -14.41
C LEU A 247 10.25 5.57 -14.63
N ALA A 248 9.72 4.78 -13.69
CA ALA A 248 8.32 4.36 -13.69
C ALA A 248 7.34 5.48 -13.30
N GLY A 249 7.83 6.65 -12.87
CA GLY A 249 6.99 7.78 -12.44
C GLY A 249 6.77 7.84 -10.92
N ALA A 250 7.47 7.03 -10.13
CA ALA A 250 7.37 6.96 -8.68
C ALA A 250 8.73 7.30 -8.02
N ARG A 251 9.18 8.54 -8.15
CA ARG A 251 10.49 8.96 -7.65
C ARG A 251 10.53 8.93 -6.11
N PRO A 252 11.36 8.08 -5.49
CA PRO A 252 11.49 8.04 -4.04
C PRO A 252 12.07 9.36 -3.50
N ARG A 253 11.48 9.90 -2.43
CA ARG A 253 11.95 11.12 -1.77
C ARG A 253 12.76 10.74 -0.54
N ILE A 254 14.08 10.85 -0.63
CA ILE A 254 15.00 10.43 0.44
C ILE A 254 15.31 11.65 1.30
N SER A 255 15.16 11.51 2.62
CA SER A 255 15.45 12.59 3.58
C SER A 255 16.60 12.18 4.50
N GLY A 256 17.62 13.04 4.62
CA GLY A 256 18.76 12.86 5.53
C GLY A 256 19.98 12.15 4.92
N GLY A 257 21.12 12.84 4.93
CA GLY A 257 22.42 12.40 4.38
C GLY A 257 23.02 13.49 3.49
N ALA A 258 24.34 13.73 3.59
CA ALA A 258 25.03 14.79 2.83
C ALA A 258 24.89 14.65 1.30
N ASP A 259 24.65 13.42 0.82
CA ASP A 259 24.58 13.10 -0.60
C ASP A 259 23.19 12.68 -1.11
N HIS A 260 22.17 12.57 -0.24
CA HIS A 260 20.80 12.14 -0.60
C HIS A 260 20.69 10.79 -1.36
N ASP A 261 21.73 9.96 -1.30
CA ASP A 261 21.80 8.69 -2.03
C ASP A 261 20.83 7.62 -1.49
N ALA A 262 20.39 6.74 -2.39
CA ALA A 262 19.50 5.63 -2.06
C ALA A 262 20.25 4.56 -1.28
N GLY A 263 19.98 4.46 0.02
CA GLY A 263 20.47 3.38 0.88
C GLY A 263 19.48 2.21 1.00
N LEU A 264 19.93 1.12 1.63
CA LEU A 264 19.13 -0.08 1.90
C LEU A 264 17.84 0.17 2.71
N ALA A 265 17.78 1.29 3.44
CA ALA A 265 16.60 1.70 4.19
C ALA A 265 15.35 1.88 3.31
N ILE A 266 15.50 2.13 1.99
CA ILE A 266 14.36 2.22 1.07
C ILE A 266 13.50 0.94 1.06
N ALA A 267 14.10 -0.24 1.29
CA ALA A 267 13.37 -1.51 1.38
C ALA A 267 12.31 -1.54 2.48
N LEU A 268 12.53 -0.75 3.54
CA LEU A 268 11.69 -0.72 4.73
C LEU A 268 10.94 0.63 4.87
N GLY A 269 10.89 1.42 3.80
CA GLY A 269 10.19 2.70 3.79
C GLY A 269 11.03 3.90 4.23
N GLY A 270 12.37 3.82 4.13
CA GLY A 270 13.29 4.94 4.36
C GLY A 270 13.25 6.05 3.30
N ALA A 271 12.32 5.99 2.34
CA ALA A 271 12.04 7.04 1.36
C ALA A 271 10.53 7.30 1.31
N GLY A 272 10.13 8.53 1.00
CA GLY A 272 8.73 8.92 0.86
C GLY A 272 8.18 8.66 -0.55
N LEU A 273 6.96 8.14 -0.63
CA LEU A 273 6.14 8.03 -1.85
C LEU A 273 4.70 8.45 -1.55
N THR A 274 4.00 8.90 -2.58
CA THR A 274 2.57 9.23 -2.53
C THR A 274 1.72 8.00 -2.85
N ALA A 275 0.44 8.01 -2.45
CA ALA A 275 -0.48 6.92 -2.83
C ALA A 275 -0.66 6.82 -4.34
N ARG A 276 -0.63 7.97 -5.05
CA ARG A 276 -0.66 8.04 -6.52
C ARG A 276 0.55 7.35 -7.16
N GLU A 277 1.75 7.57 -6.64
CA GLU A 277 2.96 6.89 -7.10
C GLU A 277 2.92 5.39 -6.81
N LEU A 278 2.43 4.97 -5.63
CA LEU A 278 2.19 3.55 -5.35
C LEU A 278 1.17 2.94 -6.32
N ALA A 279 0.11 3.67 -6.68
CA ALA A 279 -0.87 3.19 -7.64
C ALA A 279 -0.28 3.00 -9.04
N VAL A 280 0.62 3.88 -9.49
CA VAL A 280 1.39 3.67 -10.74
C VAL A 280 2.17 2.37 -10.68
N LEU A 281 2.86 2.09 -9.59
CA LEU A 281 3.68 0.88 -9.43
C LEU A 281 2.83 -0.39 -9.39
N TYR A 282 1.73 -0.41 -8.63
CA TYR A 282 0.85 -1.59 -8.56
C TYR A 282 0.04 -1.79 -9.84
N ALA A 283 -0.35 -0.71 -10.53
CA ALA A 283 -0.95 -0.81 -11.85
C ALA A 283 0.04 -1.34 -12.89
N ALA A 284 1.33 -0.99 -12.77
CA ALA A 284 2.39 -1.58 -13.59
C ALA A 284 2.56 -3.08 -13.31
N LEU A 285 2.52 -3.49 -12.04
CA LEU A 285 2.61 -4.89 -11.67
C LEU A 285 1.48 -5.72 -12.32
N GLY A 286 0.25 -5.22 -12.29
CA GLY A 286 -0.89 -5.85 -12.96
C GLY A 286 -0.93 -5.70 -14.49
N ASP A 287 -0.01 -4.95 -15.08
CA ASP A 287 0.12 -4.76 -16.54
C ASP A 287 1.48 -5.30 -17.04
N GLY A 288 1.89 -6.46 -16.53
CA GLY A 288 3.12 -7.13 -16.98
C GLY A 288 4.40 -6.31 -16.78
N GLY A 289 4.43 -5.48 -15.74
CA GLY A 289 5.56 -4.62 -15.39
C GLY A 289 5.64 -3.30 -16.17
N ILE A 290 4.58 -2.88 -16.88
CA ILE A 290 4.57 -1.64 -17.67
C ILE A 290 3.97 -0.48 -16.88
N ALA A 291 4.77 0.52 -16.49
CA ALA A 291 4.29 1.72 -15.83
C ALA A 291 3.81 2.78 -16.85
N LYS A 292 2.68 3.43 -16.54
CA LYS A 292 2.13 4.56 -17.30
C LYS A 292 1.58 5.61 -16.32
N PRO A 293 1.51 6.90 -16.69
CA PRO A 293 0.88 7.92 -15.87
C PRO A 293 -0.60 7.64 -15.58
N LEU A 294 -1.09 8.09 -14.43
CA LEU A 294 -2.51 8.03 -14.06
C LEU A 294 -3.34 9.05 -14.86
N VAL A 295 -4.59 8.71 -15.14
CA VAL A 295 -5.52 9.51 -15.95
C VAL A 295 -6.75 9.89 -15.13
N TRP A 296 -7.09 11.16 -15.09
CA TRP A 296 -8.29 11.66 -14.40
C TRP A 296 -9.41 12.11 -15.34
N ARG A 297 -9.12 12.25 -16.64
CA ARG A 297 -10.08 12.77 -17.62
C ARG A 297 -10.44 11.71 -18.66
N ALA A 298 -11.73 11.65 -18.98
CA ALA A 298 -12.26 10.63 -19.87
C ALA A 298 -11.73 10.75 -21.31
N ASP A 299 -11.38 11.95 -21.76
CA ASP A 299 -10.82 12.20 -23.10
C ASP A 299 -9.37 11.71 -23.26
N GLU A 300 -8.67 11.44 -22.17
CA GLU A 300 -7.30 10.92 -22.17
C GLU A 300 -7.22 9.40 -22.04
N GLU A 301 -8.34 8.76 -21.72
CA GLU A 301 -8.39 7.35 -21.39
C GLU A 301 -7.96 6.46 -22.57
N GLY A 302 -8.51 6.74 -23.76
CA GLY A 302 -8.14 6.04 -24.99
C GLY A 302 -6.69 6.26 -25.40
N VAL A 303 -6.16 7.48 -25.19
CA VAL A 303 -4.75 7.81 -25.49
C VAL A 303 -3.82 7.01 -24.57
N SER A 304 -4.15 6.91 -23.29
CA SER A 304 -3.37 6.14 -22.31
C SER A 304 -3.36 4.64 -22.62
N PHE A 305 -4.49 4.09 -23.07
CA PHE A 305 -4.58 2.68 -23.49
C PHE A 305 -3.56 2.35 -24.59
N GLU A 306 -3.50 3.19 -25.64
CA GLU A 306 -2.59 3.02 -26.79
C GLU A 306 -1.13 3.41 -26.48
N THR A 307 -0.89 4.19 -25.43
CA THR A 307 0.45 4.69 -25.11
C THR A 307 1.36 3.55 -24.62
N ASN A 308 2.55 3.46 -25.20
CA ASN A 308 3.62 2.59 -24.69
C ASN A 308 4.17 3.14 -23.36
N GLY A 309 4.08 2.35 -22.30
CA GLY A 309 4.61 2.71 -20.98
C GLY A 309 6.11 2.50 -20.84
N LYS A 310 6.61 2.68 -19.62
CA LYS A 310 7.99 2.37 -19.22
C LYS A 310 8.03 1.00 -18.57
N ARG A 311 8.93 0.13 -19.00
CA ARG A 311 9.12 -1.18 -18.37
C ARG A 311 9.83 -1.02 -17.03
N LEU A 312 9.15 -1.38 -15.95
CA LEU A 312 9.70 -1.44 -14.60
C LEU A 312 10.34 -2.81 -14.36
N VAL A 313 9.63 -3.88 -14.69
CA VAL A 313 10.09 -5.28 -14.59
C VAL A 313 9.59 -6.11 -15.78
N SER A 314 10.11 -7.32 -15.96
CA SER A 314 9.58 -8.26 -16.95
C SER A 314 8.17 -8.73 -16.59
N ALA A 315 7.42 -9.17 -17.61
CA ALA A 315 6.08 -9.72 -17.40
C ALA A 315 6.11 -11.03 -16.59
N GLU A 316 7.15 -11.84 -16.74
CA GLU A 316 7.34 -13.09 -15.98
C GLU A 316 7.50 -12.79 -14.49
N SER A 317 8.44 -11.90 -14.13
CA SER A 317 8.66 -11.50 -12.73
C SER A 317 7.46 -10.80 -12.10
N ALA A 318 6.73 -9.99 -12.89
CA ALA A 318 5.49 -9.37 -12.42
C ALA A 318 4.43 -10.43 -12.05
N GLU A 319 4.23 -11.43 -12.90
CA GLU A 319 3.26 -12.50 -12.64
C GLU A 319 3.70 -13.39 -11.48
N GLU A 320 4.98 -13.74 -11.36
CA GLU A 320 5.50 -14.52 -10.23
C GLU A 320 5.28 -13.79 -8.89
N VAL A 321 5.50 -12.48 -8.86
CA VAL A 321 5.24 -11.68 -7.66
C VAL A 321 3.74 -11.61 -7.37
N LEU A 322 2.89 -11.39 -8.37
CA LEU A 322 1.44 -11.42 -8.17
C LEU A 322 0.96 -12.76 -7.61
N ASP A 323 1.48 -13.88 -8.13
CA ASP A 323 1.19 -15.23 -7.65
C ASP A 323 1.58 -15.45 -6.19
N ILE A 324 2.73 -14.90 -5.78
CA ILE A 324 3.15 -14.93 -4.37
C ILE A 324 2.18 -14.11 -3.52
N LEU A 325 1.80 -12.91 -3.95
CA LEU A 325 0.93 -12.00 -3.21
C LEU A 325 -0.52 -12.51 -3.11
N ARG A 326 -1.05 -13.21 -4.13
CA ARG A 326 -2.39 -13.86 -4.08
C ARG A 326 -2.49 -14.91 -2.98
N LYS A 327 -1.36 -15.50 -2.58
CA LYS A 327 -1.26 -16.55 -1.55
C LYS A 327 -0.96 -15.99 -0.16
N ALA A 328 -0.84 -14.67 -0.02
CA ALA A 328 -0.65 -14.05 1.28
C ALA A 328 -1.88 -14.31 2.19
N PRO A 329 -1.69 -14.52 3.50
CA PRO A 329 -2.81 -14.82 4.39
C PRO A 329 -3.80 -13.64 4.46
N THR A 330 -5.08 -13.90 4.22
CA THR A 330 -6.15 -12.89 4.24
C THR A 330 -6.41 -12.33 5.65
N PRO A 331 -7.16 -11.22 5.79
CA PRO A 331 -7.63 -10.74 7.08
C PRO A 331 -8.44 -11.79 7.84
N GLU A 332 -8.41 -11.72 9.17
CA GLU A 332 -9.23 -12.60 10.03
C GLU A 332 -10.72 -12.49 9.70
N GLY A 333 -11.44 -13.60 9.79
CA GLY A 333 -12.87 -13.67 9.48
C GLY A 333 -13.19 -13.67 7.98
N ARG A 334 -12.19 -13.57 7.08
CA ARG A 334 -12.39 -13.60 5.63
C ARG A 334 -11.79 -14.86 5.00
N MET A 335 -12.63 -15.64 4.34
CA MET A 335 -12.20 -16.82 3.58
C MET A 335 -11.25 -16.40 2.45
N PRO A 336 -10.14 -17.11 2.23
CA PRO A 336 -9.27 -16.90 1.08
C PRO A 336 -10.05 -16.94 -0.24
N GLY A 337 -9.77 -15.98 -1.14
CA GLY A 337 -10.42 -15.91 -2.44
C GLY A 337 -10.26 -17.19 -3.28
N SER A 338 -9.17 -17.94 -3.06
CA SER A 338 -8.91 -19.24 -3.68
C SER A 338 -9.90 -20.34 -3.26
N LEU A 339 -10.63 -20.16 -2.16
CA LEU A 339 -11.62 -21.11 -1.64
C LEU A 339 -13.06 -20.69 -1.94
N THR A 340 -13.26 -19.62 -2.71
CA THR A 340 -14.57 -19.06 -3.03
C THR A 340 -14.72 -18.90 -4.54
N ALA A 341 -15.67 -19.60 -5.15
CA ALA A 341 -15.81 -19.74 -6.60
C ALA A 341 -15.96 -18.42 -7.37
N ASN A 342 -16.41 -17.34 -6.72
CA ASN A 342 -16.70 -16.04 -7.35
C ASN A 342 -16.08 -14.84 -6.61
N ALA A 343 -15.16 -15.04 -5.67
CA ALA A 343 -14.51 -13.90 -5.03
C ALA A 343 -13.33 -13.42 -5.88
N PRO A 344 -13.12 -12.10 -6.00
CA PRO A 344 -11.94 -11.58 -6.66
C PRO A 344 -10.67 -12.13 -5.99
N GLN A 345 -9.76 -12.68 -6.79
CA GLN A 345 -8.43 -13.02 -6.29
C GLN A 345 -7.61 -11.74 -6.17
N ILE A 346 -7.44 -11.30 -4.93
CA ILE A 346 -6.75 -10.06 -4.60
C ILE A 346 -5.28 -10.38 -4.32
N ALA A 347 -4.39 -9.89 -5.16
CA ALA A 347 -2.95 -9.91 -4.93
C ALA A 347 -2.56 -8.65 -4.13
N PHE A 348 -2.25 -8.78 -2.84
CA PHE A 348 -2.06 -7.61 -1.98
C PHE A 348 -0.75 -7.63 -1.19
N LYS A 349 -0.36 -6.43 -0.76
CA LYS A 349 0.76 -6.20 0.15
C LYS A 349 0.39 -5.14 1.18
N THR A 350 0.67 -5.45 2.45
CA THR A 350 0.57 -4.47 3.54
C THR A 350 1.89 -3.72 3.73
N GLY A 351 1.80 -2.50 4.26
CA GLY A 351 2.95 -1.73 4.69
C GLY A 351 2.65 -1.03 6.01
N THR A 352 3.63 -1.00 6.91
CA THR A 352 3.58 -0.19 8.12
C THR A 352 4.88 0.59 8.16
N SER A 353 4.82 1.92 8.31
CA SER A 353 6.02 2.74 8.40
C SER A 353 6.63 2.68 9.81
N TYR A 354 7.90 3.09 9.90
CA TYR A 354 8.61 3.14 11.18
C TYR A 354 7.88 4.02 12.20
N GLY A 355 7.78 3.54 13.45
CA GLY A 355 7.06 4.23 14.50
C GLY A 355 5.53 4.25 14.33
N PHE A 356 4.96 3.39 13.48
CA PHE A 356 3.51 3.25 13.28
C PHE A 356 2.80 4.53 12.82
N ARG A 357 3.46 5.33 11.97
CA ARG A 357 2.88 6.60 11.48
C ARG A 357 1.90 6.39 10.33
N ASP A 358 2.18 5.40 9.49
CA ASP A 358 1.44 5.11 8.26
C ASP A 358 1.10 3.63 8.18
N SER A 359 -0.18 3.36 7.90
CA SER A 359 -0.72 2.02 7.64
C SER A 359 -1.17 1.95 6.18
N TRP A 360 -0.56 1.08 5.40
CA TRP A 360 -0.79 0.92 3.97
C TRP A 360 -1.32 -0.45 3.64
N ALA A 361 -2.19 -0.50 2.63
CA ALA A 361 -2.51 -1.70 1.88
C ALA A 361 -2.54 -1.33 0.39
N ALA A 362 -1.91 -2.15 -0.43
CA ALA A 362 -1.85 -1.97 -1.87
C ALA A 362 -2.14 -3.31 -2.55
N ALA A 363 -2.94 -3.30 -3.60
CA ALA A 363 -3.35 -4.54 -4.27
C ALA A 363 -3.60 -4.38 -5.76
N VAL A 364 -3.53 -5.52 -6.43
CA VAL A 364 -4.07 -5.76 -7.77
C VAL A 364 -5.24 -6.74 -7.62
N SER A 365 -6.40 -6.37 -8.14
CA SER A 365 -7.64 -7.14 -8.10
C SER A 365 -8.35 -7.03 -9.45
N GLY A 366 -8.41 -8.13 -10.20
CA GLY A 366 -8.90 -8.10 -11.58
C GLY A 366 -8.12 -7.09 -12.42
N GLN A 367 -8.83 -6.21 -13.13
CA GLN A 367 -8.22 -5.13 -13.91
C GLN A 367 -7.99 -3.83 -13.11
N HIS A 368 -7.91 -3.89 -11.79
CA HIS A 368 -7.82 -2.71 -10.93
C HIS A 368 -6.64 -2.77 -9.96
N ALA A 369 -5.96 -1.63 -9.80
CA ALA A 369 -5.03 -1.39 -8.71
C ALA A 369 -5.74 -0.56 -7.62
N ILE A 370 -5.61 -0.97 -6.37
CA ILE A 370 -6.27 -0.36 -5.22
C ILE A 370 -5.21 -0.02 -4.19
N ILE A 371 -5.11 1.25 -3.80
CA ILE A 371 -4.20 1.72 -2.75
C ILE A 371 -5.04 2.32 -1.63
N VAL A 372 -4.74 1.94 -0.39
CA VAL A 372 -5.35 2.47 0.82
C VAL A 372 -4.26 2.87 1.80
N TRP A 373 -4.44 4.05 2.39
CA TRP A 373 -3.64 4.56 3.49
C TRP A 373 -4.55 4.94 4.65
N VAL A 374 -4.08 4.65 5.86
CA VAL A 374 -4.69 5.07 7.12
C VAL A 374 -3.61 5.66 8.01
N GLY A 375 -3.86 6.83 8.57
CA GLY A 375 -2.90 7.51 9.43
C GLY A 375 -3.39 8.88 9.86
N ARG A 376 -2.48 9.68 10.43
CA ARG A 376 -2.77 11.06 10.80
C ARG A 376 -2.19 12.03 9.78
N ALA A 377 -2.93 13.08 9.47
CA ALA A 377 -2.48 14.11 8.53
C ALA A 377 -1.20 14.84 9.01
N ASP A 378 -1.03 15.03 10.32
CA ASP A 378 0.18 15.61 10.93
C ASP A 378 1.37 14.63 10.98
N GLY A 379 1.17 13.37 10.60
CA GLY A 379 2.19 12.32 10.64
C GLY A 379 2.52 11.82 12.05
N ALA A 380 1.74 12.15 13.09
CA ALA A 380 1.99 11.60 14.43
C ALA A 380 1.82 10.06 14.46
N PRO A 381 2.59 9.37 15.31
CA PRO A 381 2.56 7.90 15.40
C PRO A 381 1.23 7.40 15.97
N ARG A 382 0.82 6.20 15.55
CA ARG A 382 -0.31 5.43 16.10
C ARG A 382 0.20 4.08 16.61
N PRO A 383 0.83 4.03 17.79
CA PRO A 383 1.48 2.81 18.28
C PRO A 383 0.55 1.61 18.29
N GLY A 384 1.04 0.48 17.80
CA GLY A 384 0.28 -0.77 17.76
C GLY A 384 -0.68 -0.91 16.57
N VAL A 385 -0.91 0.15 15.77
CA VAL A 385 -1.80 0.06 14.61
C VAL A 385 -1.00 -0.22 13.34
N THR A 386 -1.29 -1.35 12.69
CA THR A 386 -0.57 -1.79 11.49
C THR A 386 -1.37 -1.67 10.21
N GLY A 387 -0.69 -1.72 9.06
CA GLY A 387 -1.34 -1.83 7.74
C GLY A 387 -2.28 -3.03 7.61
N ARG A 388 -2.00 -4.13 8.33
CA ARG A 388 -2.83 -5.34 8.33
C ARG A 388 -4.15 -5.15 9.07
N GLU A 389 -4.17 -4.36 10.14
CA GLU A 389 -5.36 -4.12 10.96
C GLU A 389 -6.19 -2.96 10.42
N ALA A 390 -5.55 -1.85 10.03
CA ALA A 390 -6.27 -0.63 9.65
C ALA A 390 -6.56 -0.53 8.15
N ALA A 391 -5.54 -0.72 7.30
CA ALA A 391 -5.68 -0.44 5.85
C ALA A 391 -6.20 -1.64 5.05
N LEU A 392 -5.80 -2.85 5.42
CA LEU A 392 -6.12 -4.06 4.65
C LEU A 392 -7.63 -4.38 4.63
N PRO A 393 -8.39 -4.28 5.74
CA PRO A 393 -9.84 -4.54 5.69
C PRO A 393 -10.57 -3.56 4.77
N ILE A 394 -10.16 -2.29 4.79
CA ILE A 394 -10.71 -1.24 3.92
C ILE A 394 -10.44 -1.57 2.45
N LEU A 395 -9.20 -1.98 2.11
CA LEU A 395 -8.85 -2.38 0.75
C LEU A 395 -9.74 -3.51 0.23
N PHE A 396 -10.00 -4.51 1.07
CA PHE A 396 -10.82 -5.66 0.72
C PHE A 396 -12.30 -5.27 0.53
N GLU A 397 -12.82 -4.36 1.37
CA GLU A 397 -14.17 -3.82 1.20
C GLU A 397 -14.30 -2.99 -0.08
N ILE A 398 -13.30 -2.16 -0.41
CA ILE A 398 -13.25 -1.41 -1.67
C ILE A 398 -13.18 -2.38 -2.86
N ALA A 399 -12.38 -3.43 -2.80
CA ALA A 399 -12.29 -4.44 -3.86
C ALA A 399 -13.65 -5.11 -4.14
N ASP A 400 -14.44 -5.38 -3.09
CA ASP A 400 -15.80 -5.90 -3.25
C ASP A 400 -16.72 -4.90 -3.96
N ARG A 401 -16.64 -3.61 -3.62
CA ARG A 401 -17.41 -2.55 -4.29
C ARG A 401 -16.98 -2.36 -5.74
N VAL A 402 -15.68 -2.44 -6.02
CA VAL A 402 -15.14 -2.40 -7.39
C VAL A 402 -15.74 -3.53 -8.23
N ALA A 403 -15.75 -4.77 -7.73
CA ALA A 403 -16.32 -5.91 -8.44
C ALA A 403 -17.84 -5.75 -8.71
N GLN A 404 -18.57 -5.08 -7.81
CA GLN A 404 -20.01 -4.83 -7.95
C GLN A 404 -20.33 -3.71 -8.96
N HIS A 405 -19.59 -2.60 -8.88
CA HIS A 405 -19.85 -1.39 -9.67
C HIS A 405 -19.27 -1.47 -11.07
N LEU A 406 -18.04 -1.97 -11.20
CA LEU A 406 -17.28 -1.94 -12.44
C LEU A 406 -17.34 -3.27 -13.19
N LYS A 407 -18.29 -4.17 -12.82
CA LYS A 407 -18.52 -5.53 -13.37
C LYS A 407 -17.58 -5.82 -14.53
N ASP A 408 -16.46 -6.50 -14.25
CA ASP A 408 -15.33 -6.68 -15.17
C ASP A 408 -15.81 -6.71 -16.64
N GLU A 409 -15.70 -5.58 -17.35
CA GLU A 409 -16.11 -5.43 -18.76
C GLU A 409 -15.18 -6.20 -19.72
N GLY A 410 -14.34 -7.10 -19.21
CA GLY A 410 -13.40 -7.85 -20.00
C GLY A 410 -13.32 -9.27 -19.48
N ASP A 411 -13.73 -10.21 -20.34
CA ASP A 411 -13.33 -11.59 -20.33
C ASP A 411 -11.94 -11.76 -19.71
N SER A 412 -11.83 -12.81 -18.91
CA SER A 412 -10.58 -13.41 -18.47
C SER A 412 -9.75 -13.87 -19.67
N THR A 413 -9.19 -12.94 -20.45
CA THR A 413 -8.00 -13.20 -21.22
C THR A 413 -6.84 -13.25 -20.23
N LEU A 414 -6.74 -14.38 -19.53
CA LEU A 414 -5.46 -14.96 -19.17
C LEU A 414 -4.63 -14.91 -20.45
N ARG A 415 -3.81 -13.86 -20.60
CA ARG A 415 -2.70 -13.90 -21.55
C ARG A 415 -1.75 -14.94 -20.98
N LEU A 416 -2.02 -16.20 -21.32
CA LEU A 416 -1.10 -17.32 -21.24
C LEU A 416 0.10 -16.96 -22.12
N SER A 417 0.99 -16.13 -21.58
CA SER A 417 2.35 -16.08 -22.08
C SER A 417 2.96 -17.43 -21.71
N SER A 418 2.87 -18.37 -22.64
CA SER A 418 3.64 -19.61 -22.62
C SER A 418 5.10 -19.28 -22.97
N THR A 419 5.70 -18.42 -22.15
CA THR A 419 7.15 -18.26 -22.15
C THR A 419 7.69 -19.46 -21.35
N PRO A 420 8.66 -20.22 -21.87
CA PRO A 420 9.20 -21.35 -21.15
C PRO A 420 9.78 -20.82 -19.83
N ARG A 421 9.17 -21.26 -18.72
CA ARG A 421 9.67 -21.05 -17.36
C ARG A 421 11.18 -21.24 -17.38
N ARG A 422 11.95 -20.16 -17.19
CA ARG A 422 13.39 -20.33 -17.03
C ARG A 422 13.57 -21.07 -15.71
N ARG A 423 13.75 -22.40 -15.78
CA ARG A 423 14.36 -23.14 -14.70
C ARG A 423 15.70 -22.46 -14.47
N SER A 424 15.81 -21.75 -13.35
CA SER A 424 17.07 -21.18 -12.90
C SER A 424 18.13 -22.27 -13.00
N GLN A 425 19.12 -22.07 -13.86
CA GLN A 425 20.33 -22.88 -13.83
C GLN A 425 21.08 -22.46 -12.55
N GLY A 426 20.69 -23.04 -11.43
CA GLY A 426 21.22 -22.66 -10.12
C GLY A 426 20.40 -23.12 -8.92
N ALA A 427 19.65 -24.22 -9.03
CA ALA A 427 19.16 -24.90 -7.83
C ALA A 427 20.39 -25.35 -7.01
N LEU A 428 20.48 -24.88 -5.76
CA LEU A 428 21.55 -25.10 -4.77
C LEU A 428 22.77 -24.17 -4.85
N ARG A 429 22.57 -22.85 -4.95
CA ARG A 429 23.50 -21.92 -4.32
C ARG A 429 22.83 -21.30 -3.09
N SER A 430 23.27 -21.72 -1.91
CA SER A 430 23.23 -20.85 -0.74
C SER A 430 23.88 -19.54 -1.16
N LEU A 431 23.16 -18.42 -1.03
CA LEU A 431 23.67 -17.08 -1.39
C LEU A 431 24.76 -16.57 -0.42
N ALA A 432 25.23 -17.43 0.50
CA ALA A 432 26.37 -17.16 1.35
C ALA A 432 27.67 -17.60 0.65
N GLU A 433 28.64 -16.69 0.57
CA GLU A 433 30.04 -17.05 0.30
C GLU A 433 30.51 -18.05 1.37
N ALA A 434 31.24 -19.10 0.96
CA ALA A 434 31.70 -20.17 1.86
C ALA A 434 32.82 -19.66 2.78
N GLY A 435 32.44 -19.02 3.88
CA GLY A 435 33.33 -18.56 4.95
C GLY A 435 33.68 -19.68 5.95
N PRO A 436 34.67 -19.45 6.85
CA PRO A 436 34.94 -20.36 7.97
C PRO A 436 33.70 -20.57 8.84
N PRO A 437 33.57 -21.70 9.55
CA PRO A 437 32.39 -22.01 10.35
C PRO A 437 32.16 -20.93 11.40
N GLN A 438 30.94 -20.46 11.60
CA GLN A 438 30.59 -19.46 12.60
C GLN A 438 30.21 -20.14 13.93
N ILE A 439 30.82 -19.74 15.04
CA ILE A 439 30.42 -20.19 16.38
C ILE A 439 29.22 -19.35 16.84
N LEU A 440 28.07 -20.01 17.08
CA LEU A 440 26.82 -19.40 17.54
C LEU A 440 26.74 -19.36 19.06
N PHE A 441 27.14 -20.45 19.72
CA PHE A 441 27.31 -20.51 21.16
C PHE A 441 28.59 -21.27 21.52
N PRO A 442 29.42 -20.71 22.41
CA PRO A 442 29.27 -19.41 23.07
C PRO A 442 29.69 -18.24 22.17
N PRO A 443 29.08 -17.04 22.27
CA PRO A 443 29.48 -15.89 21.46
C PRO A 443 30.83 -15.32 21.91
N ARG A 444 31.46 -14.52 21.05
CA ARG A 444 32.77 -13.89 21.34
C ARG A 444 32.67 -13.02 22.60
N ASN A 445 33.61 -13.20 23.54
CA ASN A 445 33.67 -12.51 24.82
C ASN A 445 32.48 -12.80 25.77
N ALA A 446 31.79 -13.93 25.59
CA ALA A 446 30.76 -14.36 26.54
C ALA A 446 31.35 -14.64 27.93
N GLU A 447 30.63 -14.24 28.97
CA GLU A 447 30.80 -14.79 30.32
C GLU A 447 29.82 -15.95 30.50
N LEU A 448 30.36 -17.15 30.74
CA LEU A 448 29.59 -18.38 30.91
C LEU A 448 29.56 -18.74 32.38
N TRP A 449 28.36 -18.87 32.93
CA TRP A 449 28.18 -19.20 34.33
C TRP A 449 28.03 -20.71 34.51
N ALA A 450 28.94 -21.33 35.27
CA ALA A 450 29.03 -22.78 35.47
C ALA A 450 28.82 -23.20 36.94
N GLY A 451 28.03 -22.44 37.70
CA GLY A 451 27.70 -22.75 39.10
C GLY A 451 26.50 -23.68 39.28
N GLU A 452 26.19 -24.03 40.53
CA GLU A 452 24.99 -24.81 40.87
C GLU A 452 23.72 -23.97 40.75
N VAL A 453 22.80 -24.37 39.87
CA VAL A 453 21.46 -23.75 39.79
C VAL A 453 20.53 -24.53 40.71
N ASN A 454 19.98 -23.87 41.74
CA ASN A 454 18.97 -24.46 42.63
C ASN A 454 19.38 -25.82 43.25
N GLY A 455 20.64 -25.96 43.68
CA GLY A 455 21.17 -27.18 44.31
C GLY A 455 21.37 -28.37 43.36
N HIS A 456 21.32 -28.14 42.04
CA HIS A 456 21.62 -29.14 41.02
C HIS A 456 23.01 -28.90 40.44
N ALA A 457 23.74 -29.99 40.14
CA ALA A 457 25.05 -29.95 39.51
C ALA A 457 25.02 -29.14 38.20
N PRO A 458 26.10 -28.39 37.88
CA PRO A 458 26.17 -27.56 36.68
C PRO A 458 25.97 -28.41 35.41
N ARG A 459 25.06 -27.97 34.55
CA ARG A 459 24.82 -28.64 33.26
C ARG A 459 25.96 -28.33 32.28
N PRO A 460 26.37 -29.31 31.43
CA PRO A 460 27.30 -29.04 30.35
C PRO A 460 26.74 -28.00 29.38
N PHE A 461 27.63 -27.20 28.79
CA PHE A 461 27.30 -26.27 27.72
C PHE A 461 27.20 -27.04 26.40
N VAL A 462 26.08 -26.89 25.70
CA VAL A 462 25.93 -27.38 24.32
C VAL A 462 26.54 -26.33 23.39
N LEU A 463 27.63 -26.68 22.71
CA LEU A 463 28.27 -25.82 21.74
C LEU A 463 27.45 -25.82 20.44
N SER A 464 27.34 -24.67 19.78
CA SER A 464 26.60 -24.60 18.52
C SER A 464 27.27 -23.66 17.54
N GLY A 465 27.21 -24.01 16.26
CA GLY A 465 27.90 -23.31 15.19
C GLY A 465 27.39 -23.73 13.83
N ARG A 466 27.63 -22.90 12.82
CA ARG A 466 27.23 -23.13 11.43
C ARG A 466 28.45 -23.12 10.53
N GLY A 467 28.68 -24.20 9.79
CA GLY A 467 29.66 -24.25 8.70
C GLY A 467 29.26 -25.30 7.69
N GLU A 468 30.12 -25.56 6.71
CA GLU A 468 29.89 -26.65 5.75
C GLU A 468 30.14 -28.00 6.45
N GLY A 469 29.20 -28.94 6.33
CA GLY A 469 29.32 -30.26 6.95
C GLY A 469 29.19 -30.30 8.48
N ARG A 470 29.54 -31.44 9.08
CA ARG A 470 29.51 -31.64 10.53
C ARG A 470 30.75 -31.01 11.16
N LEU A 471 30.55 -30.10 12.11
CA LEU A 471 31.64 -29.38 12.77
C LEU A 471 32.32 -30.25 13.83
N SER A 472 33.65 -30.18 13.87
CA SER A 472 34.47 -30.68 14.96
C SER A 472 34.75 -29.56 15.96
N TRP A 473 34.51 -29.85 17.24
CA TRP A 473 34.59 -28.86 18.32
C TRP A 473 35.77 -29.13 19.24
N TYR A 474 36.47 -28.06 19.61
CA TYR A 474 37.61 -28.11 20.51
C TYR A 474 37.52 -26.99 21.55
N VAL A 475 37.88 -27.27 22.79
CA VAL A 475 38.08 -26.27 23.84
C VAL A 475 39.52 -26.36 24.34
N ASP A 476 40.25 -25.25 24.23
CA ASP A 476 41.70 -25.16 24.52
C ASP A 476 42.55 -26.23 23.82
N GLY A 477 42.10 -26.69 22.64
CA GLY A 477 42.78 -27.70 21.83
C GLY A 477 42.33 -29.14 22.08
N GLU A 478 41.55 -29.39 23.14
CA GLU A 478 41.01 -30.72 23.45
C GLU A 478 39.65 -30.92 22.75
N PRO A 479 39.40 -32.09 22.12
CA PRO A 479 38.15 -32.36 21.43
C PRO A 479 36.97 -32.46 22.40
N CYS A 480 35.82 -31.89 22.04
CA CYS A 480 34.61 -31.99 22.84
C CYS A 480 33.94 -33.36 22.69
N HIS A 481 33.31 -33.83 23.77
CA HIS A 481 32.47 -35.01 23.74
C HIS A 481 31.11 -34.70 23.13
N THR A 482 30.45 -35.71 22.58
CA THR A 482 29.04 -35.60 22.16
C THR A 482 28.14 -36.29 23.19
N ASP A 483 26.97 -35.73 23.45
CA ASP A 483 25.95 -36.37 24.27
C ASP A 483 25.22 -37.51 23.52
N ASP A 484 24.25 -38.15 24.17
CA ASP A 484 23.45 -39.25 23.60
C ASP A 484 22.62 -38.83 22.38
N ALA A 485 22.38 -37.52 22.19
CA ALA A 485 21.72 -36.95 21.02
C ALA A 485 22.71 -36.58 19.90
N GLY A 486 24.02 -36.74 20.14
CA GLY A 486 25.08 -36.43 19.19
C GLY A 486 25.52 -34.96 19.18
N GLU A 487 25.05 -34.16 20.15
CA GLU A 487 25.35 -32.73 20.28
C GLU A 487 26.69 -32.52 21.00
N PRO A 488 27.54 -31.58 20.56
CA PRO A 488 28.84 -31.32 21.17
C PRO A 488 28.66 -30.60 22.51
N VAL A 489 29.08 -31.25 23.59
CA VAL A 489 28.92 -30.78 24.96
C VAL A 489 30.28 -30.53 25.62
N TRP A 490 30.34 -29.48 26.43
CA TRP A 490 31.53 -29.10 27.18
C TRP A 490 31.17 -28.68 28.62
N SER A 491 31.84 -29.30 29.59
CA SER A 491 31.81 -28.90 30.99
C SER A 491 33.17 -28.29 31.37
N PRO A 492 33.25 -27.02 31.79
CA PRO A 492 34.51 -26.44 32.25
C PRO A 492 34.96 -27.08 33.55
N GLY A 493 36.26 -27.39 33.66
CA GLY A 493 36.83 -27.97 34.89
C GLY A 493 37.10 -26.94 36.00
N GLN A 494 37.26 -25.67 35.65
CA GLN A 494 37.55 -24.58 36.60
C GLN A 494 37.12 -23.19 36.05
N PRO A 495 36.88 -22.18 36.88
CA PRO A 495 36.70 -20.80 36.41
C PRO A 495 37.96 -20.29 35.70
N GLY A 496 37.80 -19.50 34.64
CA GLY A 496 38.94 -19.03 33.85
C GLY A 496 38.59 -18.65 32.42
N PHE A 497 39.61 -18.35 31.62
CA PHE A 497 39.43 -18.08 30.19
C PHE A 497 39.65 -19.35 29.37
N TYR A 498 38.74 -19.60 28.42
CA TYR A 498 38.79 -20.73 27.51
C TYR A 498 38.68 -20.25 26.06
N THR A 499 39.28 -21.00 25.14
CA THR A 499 39.19 -20.78 23.69
C THR A 499 38.38 -21.90 23.05
N VAL A 500 37.19 -21.57 22.55
CA VAL A 500 36.35 -22.52 21.81
C VAL A 500 36.65 -22.40 20.32
N THR A 501 36.92 -23.53 19.66
CA THR A 501 37.23 -23.63 18.24
C THR A 501 36.23 -24.56 17.55
N ALA A 502 35.66 -24.11 16.43
CA ALA A 502 34.88 -24.95 15.53
C ALA A 502 35.65 -25.11 14.22
N VAL A 503 35.76 -26.34 13.73
CA VAL A 503 36.48 -26.71 12.49
C VAL A 503 35.52 -27.45 11.57
N ASP A 504 35.49 -27.08 10.30
CA ASP A 504 34.71 -27.77 9.27
C ASP A 504 35.53 -28.91 8.59
N PRO A 505 34.90 -29.79 7.79
CA PRO A 505 35.60 -30.88 7.09
C PRO A 505 36.66 -30.41 6.09
N ASP A 506 36.60 -29.15 5.64
CA ASP A 506 37.59 -28.55 4.73
C ASP A 506 38.77 -27.91 5.49
N GLY A 507 38.79 -28.04 6.82
CA GLY A 507 39.86 -27.56 7.69
C GLY A 507 39.82 -26.05 8.00
N ARG A 508 38.75 -25.35 7.63
CA ARG A 508 38.55 -23.95 8.03
C ARG A 508 38.07 -23.90 9.48
N ALA A 509 38.55 -22.92 10.23
CA ALA A 509 38.25 -22.82 11.66
C ALA A 509 37.88 -21.40 12.08
N SER A 510 36.95 -21.30 13.05
CA SER A 510 36.73 -20.08 13.81
C SER A 510 37.01 -20.31 15.28
N ARG A 511 37.39 -19.24 15.98
CA ARG A 511 37.73 -19.25 17.41
C ARG A 511 37.03 -18.13 18.15
N VAL A 512 36.49 -18.44 19.32
CA VAL A 512 35.95 -17.46 20.27
C VAL A 512 36.64 -17.66 21.62
N ARG A 513 36.92 -16.55 22.30
CA ARG A 513 37.42 -16.56 23.68
C ARG A 513 36.26 -16.25 24.61
N VAL A 514 36.13 -17.05 25.66
CA VAL A 514 35.05 -16.94 26.65
C VAL A 514 35.62 -17.00 28.06
N ARG A 515 34.90 -16.44 29.03
CA ARG A 515 35.28 -16.45 30.44
C ARG A 515 34.26 -17.25 31.23
N VAL A 516 34.69 -18.31 31.89
CA VAL A 516 33.84 -19.11 32.77
C VAL A 516 33.93 -18.56 34.19
N VAL A 517 32.77 -18.35 34.81
CA VAL A 517 32.61 -17.91 36.19
C VAL A 517 31.78 -18.93 36.97
N THR A 518 32.19 -19.21 38.21
CA THR A 518 31.33 -19.85 39.23
C THR A 518 30.87 -18.75 40.20
N GLY A 519 29.78 -18.94 40.95
CA GLY A 519 29.16 -17.91 41.82
C GLY A 519 30.12 -17.13 42.74
N PRO A 520 29.63 -16.05 43.40
CA PRO A 520 30.43 -14.86 43.73
C PRO A 520 31.62 -15.13 44.65
N ALA A 521 32.70 -14.41 44.40
CA ALA A 521 33.69 -14.05 45.42
C ALA A 521 33.12 -12.98 46.35
#